data_AF-A0AAN7SF54-F1
#
_entry.id   AF-A0AAN7SF54-F1
#
_cell.length_a   1.000
_cell.length_b   1.000
_cell.length_c   1.000
_cell.angle_alpha   90.00
_cell.angle_beta   90.00
_cell.angle_gamma   90.00
#
_symmetry.space_group_name_H-M   'P 1'
#
loop_
_entity.id
_entity.type
_entity.pdbx_description
1 polymer ?
#
loop_
_entity_poly.entity_id
_entity_poly.type
_entity_poly.pdbx_seq_one_letter_code
_entity_poly.pdbx_strand_id
1 'polypeptide(L)'
;MAPQKCGIDVTLCEEALFRFAVPTQLTPNWLNILADSLPGTKVSTENIERIKQRHSSQEQTFQLLKLWKQQNKEQDTVKKIIQDIDLCENSVLKHIGHPNLTFEHLNTLMASLPGKKVGKEDIERTMKLCQPTEQVLRLLNLWRIKNGDQDTIKGLMYGLKHLKTYHFPKRTIQSLKKVIKFLHRFTMYRLYQKLFLEMIGNQVKSVKVRCV
;
A
#
# COMPACT_ATOMS: atom_id res chain seq x y z
N MET A 1 -20.89 -14.82 -17.32
CA MET A 1 -20.15 -15.08 -16.07
C MET A 1 -19.57 -13.76 -15.60
N ALA A 2 -19.95 -13.28 -14.42
CA ALA A 2 -19.29 -12.12 -13.83
C ALA A 2 -17.82 -12.48 -13.55
N PRO A 3 -16.84 -11.63 -13.90
CA PRO A 3 -15.44 -11.92 -13.59
C PRO A 3 -15.30 -12.08 -12.07
N GLN A 4 -14.79 -13.24 -11.63
CA GLN A 4 -14.32 -13.38 -10.25
C GLN A 4 -13.32 -12.26 -10.01
N LYS A 5 -13.63 -11.34 -9.09
CA LYS A 5 -12.73 -10.22 -8.78
C LYS A 5 -11.36 -10.81 -8.42
N CYS A 6 -10.30 -10.25 -9.01
CA CYS A 6 -8.89 -10.57 -8.76
C CYS A 6 -8.49 -10.51 -7.26
N GLY A 7 -9.37 -10.00 -6.39
CA GLY A 7 -9.29 -10.15 -4.94
C GLY A 7 -8.07 -9.45 -4.37
N ILE A 8 -7.91 -8.15 -4.63
CA ILE A 8 -6.84 -7.34 -4.05
C ILE A 8 -7.31 -6.87 -2.67
N ASP A 9 -6.85 -7.55 -1.62
CA ASP A 9 -7.30 -7.31 -0.24
C ASP A 9 -6.74 -6.01 0.37
N VAL A 10 -5.65 -5.48 -0.20
CA VAL A 10 -4.98 -4.24 0.19
C VAL A 10 -4.34 -3.60 -1.05
N THR A 11 -4.59 -2.33 -1.29
CA THR A 11 -4.06 -1.64 -2.48
C THR A 11 -2.61 -1.16 -2.28
N LEU A 12 -1.87 -0.91 -3.37
CA LEU A 12 -0.51 -0.35 -3.24
C LEU A 12 -0.53 1.06 -2.65
N CYS A 13 -1.57 1.82 -2.95
CA CYS A 13 -1.80 3.13 -2.36
C CYS A 13 -2.20 3.07 -0.89
N GLU A 14 -3.01 2.09 -0.47
CA GLU A 14 -3.33 1.87 0.95
C GLU A 14 -2.08 1.51 1.75
N GLU A 15 -1.28 0.60 1.21
CA GLU A 15 0.05 0.23 1.72
C GLU A 15 0.97 1.44 1.87
N ALA A 16 1.11 2.22 0.81
CA ALA A 16 1.94 3.42 0.83
C ALA A 16 1.39 4.45 1.83
N LEU A 17 0.08 4.73 1.80
CA LEU A 17 -0.55 5.68 2.70
C LEU A 17 -0.35 5.29 4.17
N PHE A 18 -0.67 4.05 4.52
CA PHE A 18 -0.69 3.61 5.91
C PHE A 18 0.70 3.30 6.47
N ARG A 19 1.67 2.87 5.66
CA ARG A 19 3.06 2.64 6.13
C ARG A 19 3.96 3.88 6.01
N PHE A 20 3.71 4.83 5.10
CA PHE A 20 4.47 6.11 5.07
C PHE A 20 3.94 7.14 6.07
N ALA A 21 2.68 7.04 6.53
CA ALA A 21 2.14 7.90 7.57
C ALA A 21 2.68 7.61 8.98
N VAL A 22 3.43 6.51 9.15
CA VAL A 22 3.99 6.11 10.46
C VAL A 22 5.23 6.96 10.75
N PRO A 23 5.25 7.74 11.85
CA PRO A 23 6.45 8.45 12.27
C PRO A 23 7.63 7.48 12.45
N THR A 24 8.82 7.87 12.00
CA THR A 24 10.06 7.07 12.18
C THR A 24 10.46 6.92 13.65
N GLN A 25 9.90 7.74 14.53
CA GLN A 25 10.02 7.64 15.98
C GLN A 25 8.62 7.58 16.57
N LEU A 26 8.20 6.37 16.96
CA LEU A 26 6.93 6.16 17.62
C LEU A 26 7.11 6.46 19.11
N THR A 27 6.33 7.42 19.63
CA THR A 27 6.21 7.59 21.08
C THR A 27 5.64 6.30 21.69
N PRO A 28 6.03 5.96 22.93
CA PRO A 28 5.31 4.95 23.70
C PRO A 28 3.81 5.25 23.64
N ASN A 29 2.98 4.23 23.48
CA ASN A 29 1.52 4.36 23.40
C ASN A 29 0.95 5.00 22.09
N TRP A 30 1.77 5.20 21.06
CA TRP A 30 1.31 5.78 19.77
C TRP A 30 0.04 5.13 19.20
N LEU A 31 -0.07 3.79 19.26
CA LEU A 31 -1.21 3.09 18.66
C LEU A 31 -2.55 3.49 19.30
N ASN A 32 -2.56 3.65 20.62
CA ASN A 32 -3.76 4.04 21.36
C ASN A 32 -4.11 5.51 21.07
N ILE A 33 -3.10 6.39 21.05
CA ILE A 33 -3.29 7.81 20.70
C ILE A 33 -3.87 7.95 19.29
N LEU A 34 -3.34 7.20 18.33
CA LEU A 34 -3.85 7.19 16.96
C LEU A 34 -5.29 6.66 16.92
N ALA A 35 -5.57 5.53 17.56
CA ALA A 35 -6.92 4.94 17.60
C ALA A 35 -7.96 5.90 18.18
N ASP A 36 -7.60 6.67 19.21
CA ASP A 36 -8.46 7.69 19.81
C ASP A 36 -8.65 8.94 18.96
N SER A 37 -7.68 9.22 18.09
CA SER A 37 -7.68 10.41 17.23
C SER A 37 -8.41 10.20 15.91
N LEU A 38 -8.60 8.95 15.47
CA LEU A 38 -9.26 8.63 14.22
C LEU A 38 -10.75 9.04 14.26
N PRO A 39 -11.31 9.52 13.14
CA PRO A 39 -12.68 9.96 13.12
C PRO A 39 -13.63 8.76 13.05
N GLY A 40 -14.86 8.98 13.50
CA GLY A 40 -15.91 7.97 13.45
C GLY A 40 -15.92 7.03 14.65
N THR A 41 -16.34 5.79 14.41
CA THR A 41 -16.43 4.77 15.45
C THR A 41 -15.03 4.30 15.82
N LYS A 42 -14.71 4.43 17.12
CA LYS A 42 -13.42 4.02 17.68
C LYS A 42 -13.20 2.52 17.52
N VAL A 43 -11.93 2.16 17.31
CA VAL A 43 -11.49 0.76 17.36
C VAL A 43 -11.46 0.32 18.82
N SER A 44 -12.03 -0.85 19.13
CA SER A 44 -12.09 -1.34 20.51
C SER A 44 -10.69 -1.64 21.07
N THR A 45 -10.55 -1.47 22.39
CA THR A 45 -9.31 -1.80 23.12
C THR A 45 -8.90 -3.26 22.92
N GLU A 46 -9.85 -4.18 22.88
CA GLU A 46 -9.60 -5.60 22.58
C GLU A 46 -8.95 -5.79 21.20
N ASN A 47 -9.45 -5.10 20.18
CA ASN A 47 -8.88 -5.19 18.83
C ASN A 47 -7.49 -4.56 18.77
N ILE A 48 -7.24 -3.48 19.50
CA ILE A 48 -5.91 -2.86 19.60
C ILE A 48 -4.91 -3.82 20.24
N GLU A 49 -5.28 -4.49 21.34
CA GLU A 49 -4.41 -5.47 21.99
C GLU A 49 -4.15 -6.70 21.10
N ARG A 50 -5.17 -7.18 20.38
CA ARG A 50 -4.99 -8.24 19.37
C ARG A 50 -3.99 -7.83 18.28
N ILE A 51 -4.01 -6.57 17.84
CA ILE A 51 -3.06 -6.05 16.85
C ILE A 51 -1.63 -6.04 17.44
N LYS A 52 -1.45 -5.56 18.67
CA LYS A 52 -0.15 -5.54 19.35
C LYS A 52 0.46 -6.94 19.51
N GLN A 53 -0.38 -7.94 19.81
CA GLN A 53 0.07 -9.33 19.99
C GLN A 53 0.46 -10.03 18.68
N ARG A 54 -0.21 -9.71 17.57
CA ARG A 54 -0.07 -10.46 16.30
C ARG A 54 0.90 -9.82 15.30
N HIS A 55 1.23 -8.55 15.47
CA HIS A 55 1.97 -7.78 14.47
C HIS A 55 3.19 -7.07 15.06
N SER A 56 4.25 -6.95 14.26
CA SER A 56 5.44 -6.17 14.63
C SER A 56 5.09 -4.69 14.83
N SER A 57 5.90 -3.95 15.58
CA SER A 57 5.67 -2.53 15.84
C SER A 57 5.52 -1.70 14.56
N GLN A 58 6.28 -2.01 13.52
CA GLN A 58 6.15 -1.35 12.21
C GLN A 58 4.81 -1.63 11.54
N GLU A 59 4.18 -2.76 11.85
CA GLU A 59 2.98 -3.26 11.19
C GLU A 59 1.70 -2.90 11.92
N GLN A 60 1.76 -2.66 13.23
CA GLN A 60 0.59 -2.40 14.05
C GLN A 60 -0.20 -1.16 13.57
N THR A 61 0.48 -0.09 13.16
CA THR A 61 -0.21 1.13 12.67
C THR A 61 -0.98 0.85 11.38
N PHE A 62 -0.36 0.10 10.46
CA PHE A 62 -1.00 -0.30 9.21
C PHE A 62 -2.27 -1.12 9.47
N GLN A 63 -2.18 -2.11 10.36
CA GLN A 63 -3.31 -2.98 10.70
C GLN A 63 -4.43 -2.22 11.41
N LEU A 64 -4.10 -1.27 12.28
CA LEU A 64 -5.07 -0.39 12.93
C LEU A 64 -5.85 0.43 11.89
N LEU A 65 -5.15 1.11 10.99
CA LEU A 65 -5.78 1.94 9.96
C LEU A 65 -6.63 1.10 8.99
N LYS A 66 -6.19 -0.11 8.64
CA LYS A 66 -6.97 -1.05 7.83
C LYS A 66 -8.28 -1.44 8.53
N LEU A 67 -8.21 -1.81 9.81
CA LEU A 67 -9.39 -2.17 10.59
C LEU A 67 -10.35 -0.99 10.74
N TRP A 68 -9.82 0.19 11.09
CA TRP A 68 -10.59 1.42 11.21
C TRP A 68 -11.32 1.77 9.90
N LYS A 69 -10.63 1.71 8.76
CA LYS A 69 -11.23 1.97 7.43
C LYS A 69 -12.40 1.03 7.18
N GLN A 70 -12.23 -0.27 7.45
CA GLN A 70 -13.26 -1.27 7.23
C GLN A 70 -14.49 -1.03 8.13
N GLN A 71 -14.26 -0.69 9.39
CA GLN A 71 -15.32 -0.43 10.37
C GLN A 71 -16.12 0.85 10.06
N ASN A 72 -15.47 1.86 9.47
CA ASN A 72 -16.05 3.17 9.25
C ASN A 72 -16.38 3.49 7.79
N LYS A 73 -16.31 2.50 6.88
CA LYS A 73 -16.47 2.69 5.43
C LYS A 73 -17.74 3.42 4.98
N GLU A 74 -18.82 3.34 5.78
CA GLU A 74 -20.10 3.97 5.46
C GLU A 74 -20.24 5.42 5.96
N GLN A 75 -19.28 5.90 6.77
CA GLN A 75 -19.29 7.27 7.29
C GLN A 75 -18.75 8.27 6.27
N ASP A 76 -19.38 9.44 6.16
CA ASP A 76 -19.09 10.37 5.07
C ASP A 76 -17.67 10.97 5.09
N THR A 77 -17.10 11.18 6.28
CA THR A 77 -15.70 11.62 6.43
C THR A 77 -14.72 10.54 5.94
N VAL A 78 -15.02 9.27 6.24
CA VAL A 78 -14.20 8.12 5.84
C VAL A 78 -14.39 7.77 4.36
N LYS A 79 -15.59 7.97 3.81
CA LYS A 79 -15.85 7.83 2.37
C LYS A 79 -14.93 8.70 1.52
N LYS A 80 -14.70 9.96 1.92
CA LYS A 80 -13.77 10.86 1.19
C LYS A 80 -12.34 10.32 1.19
N ILE A 81 -11.89 9.82 2.34
CA ILE A 81 -10.55 9.20 2.48
C ILE A 81 -10.45 7.96 1.59
N ILE A 82 -11.48 7.11 1.57
CA ILE A 82 -11.53 5.92 0.70
C ILE A 82 -11.51 6.34 -0.77
N GLN A 83 -12.27 7.37 -1.17
CA GLN A 83 -12.27 7.88 -2.54
C GLN A 83 -10.89 8.37 -2.97
N ASP A 84 -10.18 9.09 -2.10
CA ASP A 84 -8.82 9.55 -2.40
C ASP A 84 -7.82 8.38 -2.54
N ILE A 85 -7.97 7.32 -1.73
CA ILE A 85 -7.20 6.07 -1.88
C ILE A 85 -7.51 5.40 -3.23
N ASP A 86 -8.78 5.33 -3.62
CA ASP A 86 -9.21 4.74 -4.89
C ASP A 86 -8.70 5.54 -6.09
N LEU A 87 -8.69 6.88 -6.01
CA LEU A 87 -8.12 7.75 -7.04
C LEU A 87 -6.60 7.52 -7.19
N CYS A 88 -5.90 7.35 -6.07
CA CYS A 88 -4.49 6.97 -6.08
C CYS A 88 -4.31 5.61 -6.77
N GLU A 89 -5.10 4.60 -6.40
CA GLU A 89 -4.94 3.25 -6.92
C GLU A 89 -5.25 3.19 -8.43
N ASN A 90 -6.27 3.92 -8.87
CA ASN A 90 -6.59 4.09 -10.28
C ASN A 90 -5.42 4.75 -11.05
N SER A 91 -4.69 5.68 -10.43
CA SER A 91 -3.51 6.30 -11.03
C SER A 91 -2.34 5.33 -11.13
N VAL A 92 -2.15 4.48 -10.11
CA VAL A 92 -1.17 3.39 -10.14
C VAL A 92 -1.51 2.39 -11.25
N LEU A 93 -2.75 1.89 -11.29
CA LEU A 93 -3.24 0.97 -12.32
C LEU A 93 -3.06 1.52 -13.74
N LYS A 94 -3.34 2.81 -13.97
CA LYS A 94 -3.07 3.46 -15.27
C LYS A 94 -1.59 3.40 -15.69
N HIS A 95 -0.67 3.33 -14.73
CA HIS A 95 0.75 3.20 -15.02
C HIS A 95 1.18 1.75 -15.22
N ILE A 96 0.73 0.79 -14.39
CA ILE A 96 1.22 -0.61 -14.39
C ILE A 96 0.31 -1.62 -15.08
N GLY A 97 -0.90 -1.22 -15.47
CA GLY A 97 -1.86 -2.06 -16.17
C GLY A 97 -1.41 -2.32 -17.60
N HIS A 98 -0.60 -3.35 -17.79
CA HIS A 98 -0.12 -3.79 -19.11
C HIS A 98 -0.80 -5.10 -19.50
N PRO A 99 -1.48 -5.16 -20.67
CA PRO A 99 -2.23 -6.35 -21.04
C PRO A 99 -1.39 -7.54 -21.53
N ASN A 100 -0.08 -7.38 -21.74
CA ASN A 100 0.71 -8.33 -22.55
C ASN A 100 1.92 -8.93 -21.82
N LEU A 101 1.80 -9.21 -20.51
CA LEU A 101 2.87 -9.89 -19.76
C LEU A 101 2.69 -11.40 -19.80
N THR A 102 3.78 -12.12 -20.07
CA THR A 102 3.81 -13.59 -20.05
C THR A 102 4.09 -14.07 -18.64
N PHE A 103 3.86 -15.36 -18.39
CA PHE A 103 4.23 -16.00 -17.13
C PHE A 103 5.72 -15.76 -16.79
N GLU A 104 6.60 -15.90 -17.77
CA GLU A 104 8.03 -15.66 -17.58
C GLU A 104 8.31 -14.20 -17.18
N HIS A 105 7.66 -13.23 -17.82
CA HIS A 105 7.78 -11.83 -17.41
C HIS A 105 7.31 -11.61 -15.97
N LEU A 106 6.19 -12.19 -15.55
CA LEU A 106 5.71 -12.06 -14.17
C LEU A 106 6.65 -12.76 -13.18
N ASN A 107 7.18 -13.93 -13.53
CA ASN A 107 8.15 -14.66 -12.73
C ASN A 107 9.47 -13.89 -12.56
N THR A 108 10.01 -13.31 -13.63
CA THR A 108 11.21 -12.44 -13.57
C THR A 108 10.94 -11.19 -12.72
N LEU A 109 9.76 -10.57 -12.85
CA LEU A 109 9.35 -9.45 -12.00
C LEU A 109 9.40 -9.83 -10.53
N MET A 110 8.76 -10.94 -10.14
CA MET A 110 8.71 -11.36 -8.74
C MET A 110 10.05 -11.84 -8.21
N ALA A 111 10.88 -12.43 -9.05
CA ALA A 111 12.25 -12.82 -8.69
C ALA A 111 13.15 -11.60 -8.44
N SER A 112 12.91 -10.47 -9.11
CA SER A 112 13.71 -9.25 -8.98
C SER A 112 13.53 -8.51 -7.65
N LEU A 113 12.39 -8.67 -6.99
CA LEU A 113 12.05 -7.96 -5.75
C LEU A 113 12.81 -8.55 -4.54
N PRO A 114 13.20 -7.74 -3.53
CA PRO A 114 13.94 -8.24 -2.39
C PRO A 114 13.07 -9.09 -1.44
N GLY A 115 13.71 -9.79 -0.49
CA GLY A 115 13.01 -10.58 0.53
C GLY A 115 12.38 -11.89 0.02
N LYS A 116 11.29 -12.30 0.69
CA LYS A 116 10.54 -13.53 0.42
C LYS A 116 9.84 -13.43 -0.93
N LYS A 117 10.09 -14.41 -1.80
CA LYS A 117 9.57 -14.43 -3.18
C LYS A 117 8.11 -14.87 -3.21
N VAL A 118 7.38 -14.37 -4.20
CA VAL A 118 6.07 -14.90 -4.56
C VAL A 118 6.29 -16.18 -5.38
N GLY A 119 5.61 -17.26 -5.01
CA GLY A 119 5.82 -18.58 -5.60
C GLY A 119 5.28 -18.66 -7.02
N LYS A 120 5.76 -19.63 -7.81
CA LYS A 120 5.24 -19.87 -9.17
C LYS A 120 3.75 -20.18 -9.17
N GLU A 121 3.28 -20.96 -8.19
CA GLU A 121 1.85 -21.28 -8.01
C GLU A 121 1.00 -20.02 -7.79
N ASP A 122 1.48 -19.08 -6.97
CA ASP A 122 0.82 -17.80 -6.73
C ASP A 122 0.73 -16.97 -8.04
N ILE A 123 1.75 -17.05 -8.89
CA ILE A 123 1.79 -16.39 -10.21
C ILE A 123 0.79 -17.02 -11.17
N GLU A 124 0.79 -18.35 -11.29
CA GLU A 124 -0.17 -19.07 -12.14
C GLU A 124 -1.61 -18.80 -11.72
N ARG A 125 -1.86 -18.84 -10.40
CA ARG A 125 -3.18 -18.52 -9.84
C ARG A 125 -3.59 -17.09 -10.17
N THR A 126 -2.67 -16.13 -10.06
CA THR A 126 -2.93 -14.73 -10.42
C THR A 126 -3.26 -14.59 -11.90
N MET A 127 -2.54 -15.26 -12.80
CA MET A 127 -2.84 -15.22 -14.24
C MET A 127 -4.21 -15.81 -14.59
N LYS A 128 -4.66 -16.83 -13.84
CA LYS A 128 -5.98 -17.47 -14.02
C LYS A 128 -7.14 -16.60 -13.49
N LEU A 129 -6.93 -15.91 -12.37
CA LEU A 129 -8.00 -15.19 -11.66
C LEU A 129 -8.09 -13.70 -11.99
N CYS A 130 -7.02 -13.09 -12.49
CA CYS A 130 -6.94 -11.64 -12.67
C CYS A 130 -6.89 -11.25 -14.14
N GLN A 131 -7.51 -10.13 -14.48
CA GLN A 131 -7.34 -9.53 -15.80
C GLN A 131 -5.86 -9.17 -16.02
N PRO A 132 -5.33 -9.25 -17.26
CA PRO A 132 -3.92 -8.94 -17.54
C PRO A 132 -3.43 -7.61 -16.95
N THR A 133 -4.29 -6.59 -16.96
CA THR A 133 -4.00 -5.26 -16.39
C THR A 133 -3.90 -5.23 -14.86
N GLU A 134 -4.42 -6.24 -14.16
CA GLU A 134 -4.43 -6.33 -12.69
C GLU A 134 -3.34 -7.26 -12.15
N GLN A 135 -2.77 -8.13 -12.99
CA GLN A 135 -1.84 -9.20 -12.57
C GLN A 135 -0.59 -8.65 -11.85
N VAL A 136 0.04 -7.61 -12.41
CA VAL A 136 1.22 -6.97 -11.79
C VAL A 136 0.86 -6.43 -10.42
N LEU A 137 -0.26 -5.73 -10.31
CA LEU A 137 -0.68 -5.12 -9.06
C LEU A 137 -0.95 -6.20 -8.00
N ARG A 138 -1.66 -7.27 -8.37
CA ARG A 138 -1.94 -8.39 -7.46
C ARG A 138 -0.67 -9.07 -6.97
N LEU A 139 0.30 -9.30 -7.84
CA LEU A 139 1.57 -9.92 -7.44
C LEU A 139 2.40 -9.02 -6.54
N LEU A 140 2.40 -7.70 -6.79
CA LEU A 140 3.05 -6.74 -5.90
C LEU A 140 2.39 -6.73 -4.52
N ASN A 141 1.05 -6.79 -4.47
CA ASN A 141 0.31 -6.94 -3.20
C ASN A 141 0.70 -8.24 -2.46
N LEU A 142 0.76 -9.38 -3.16
CA LEU A 142 1.18 -10.64 -2.54
C LEU A 142 2.61 -10.58 -2.00
N TRP A 143 3.53 -9.95 -2.73
CA TRP A 143 4.89 -9.72 -2.26
C TRP A 143 4.92 -8.83 -1.01
N ARG A 144 4.09 -7.78 -0.96
CA ARG A 144 3.95 -6.92 0.22
C ARG A 144 3.47 -7.67 1.44
N ILE A 145 2.45 -8.52 1.31
CA ILE A 145 1.95 -9.34 2.42
C ILE A 145 3.06 -10.24 2.98
N LYS A 146 3.91 -10.82 2.12
CA LYS A 146 5.04 -11.66 2.55
C LYS A 146 6.22 -10.87 3.13
N ASN A 147 6.30 -9.56 2.90
CA ASN A 147 7.44 -8.69 3.25
C ASN A 147 6.97 -7.36 3.88
N GLY A 148 6.05 -7.44 4.84
CA GLY A 148 5.36 -6.26 5.39
C GLY A 148 6.27 -5.25 6.09
N ASP A 149 7.40 -5.70 6.60
CA ASP A 149 8.45 -4.90 7.23
C ASP A 149 9.30 -4.08 6.25
N GLN A 150 9.25 -4.40 4.95
CA GLN A 150 10.04 -3.69 3.94
C GLN A 150 9.35 -2.39 3.50
N ASP A 151 10.15 -1.39 3.14
CA ASP A 151 9.67 -0.17 2.48
C ASP A 151 9.30 -0.49 1.01
N THR A 152 8.04 -0.25 0.64
CA THR A 152 7.52 -0.54 -0.71
C THR A 152 8.32 0.18 -1.80
N ILE A 153 8.65 1.46 -1.60
CA ILE A 153 9.33 2.25 -2.63
C ILE A 153 10.77 1.76 -2.77
N LYS A 154 11.49 1.53 -1.67
CA LYS A 154 12.85 0.98 -1.70
C LYS A 154 12.88 -0.41 -2.33
N GLY A 155 11.91 -1.27 -2.02
CA GLY A 155 11.78 -2.59 -2.61
C GLY A 155 11.52 -2.57 -4.11
N LEU A 156 10.62 -1.69 -4.57
CA LEU A 156 10.37 -1.47 -6.00
C LEU A 156 11.59 -0.87 -6.71
N MET A 157 12.31 0.06 -6.09
CA MET A 157 13.56 0.62 -6.63
C MET A 157 14.64 -0.44 -6.78
N TYR A 158 14.79 -1.32 -5.78
CA TYR A 158 15.68 -2.47 -5.85
C TYR A 158 15.30 -3.37 -7.03
N GLY A 159 14.06 -3.85 -7.08
CA GLY A 159 13.60 -4.72 -8.17
C GLY A 159 13.80 -4.10 -9.55
N LEU A 160 13.51 -2.80 -9.69
CA LEU A 160 13.74 -2.06 -10.92
C LEU A 160 15.21 -2.04 -11.35
N LYS A 161 16.17 -1.94 -10.42
CA LYS A 161 17.60 -2.00 -10.74
C LYS A 161 17.96 -3.36 -11.33
N HIS A 162 17.44 -4.44 -10.75
CA HIS A 162 17.64 -5.80 -11.24
C HIS A 162 16.90 -6.05 -12.57
N LEU A 163 15.69 -5.54 -12.78
CA LEU A 163 14.98 -5.72 -14.04
C LEU A 163 15.68 -5.09 -15.25
N LYS A 164 16.55 -4.11 -15.05
CA LYS A 164 17.37 -3.54 -16.13
C LYS A 164 18.50 -4.48 -16.57
N THR A 165 18.94 -5.39 -15.71
CA THR A 165 20.02 -6.35 -16.03
C THR A 165 19.47 -7.59 -16.73
N TYR A 166 18.17 -7.88 -16.58
CA TYR A 166 17.47 -8.89 -17.35
C TYR A 166 16.85 -8.23 -18.60
N HIS A 167 16.68 -8.96 -19.71
CA HIS A 167 16.11 -8.45 -20.97
C HIS A 167 14.59 -8.16 -20.87
N PHE A 168 14.19 -7.50 -19.79
CA PHE A 168 12.80 -7.28 -19.43
C PHE A 168 12.16 -6.21 -20.32
N PRO A 169 10.85 -6.32 -20.63
CA PRO A 169 10.18 -5.36 -21.51
C PRO A 169 10.36 -3.91 -21.04
N LYS A 170 10.99 -3.08 -21.90
CA LYS A 170 11.31 -1.69 -21.58
C LYS A 170 10.09 -0.87 -21.16
N ARG A 171 8.92 -1.11 -21.76
CA ARG A 171 7.66 -0.43 -21.42
C ARG A 171 7.23 -0.71 -19.97
N THR A 172 7.39 -1.94 -19.50
CA THR A 172 7.07 -2.34 -18.12
C THR A 172 8.05 -1.73 -17.12
N ILE A 173 9.34 -1.71 -17.44
CA ILE A 173 10.36 -1.00 -16.64
C ILE A 173 10.03 0.49 -16.51
N GLN A 174 9.68 1.16 -17.62
CA GLN A 174 9.31 2.58 -17.62
C GLN A 174 8.04 2.86 -16.80
N SER A 175 7.11 1.92 -16.83
CA SER A 175 5.86 2.00 -16.08
C SER A 175 6.06 1.85 -14.59
N LEU A 176 6.87 0.87 -14.16
CA LEU A 176 7.30 0.74 -12.77
C LEU A 176 8.05 1.99 -12.29
N LYS A 177 8.92 2.58 -13.12
CA LYS A 177 9.55 3.88 -12.84
C LYS A 177 8.53 4.99 -12.61
N LYS A 178 7.45 5.05 -13.39
CA LYS A 178 6.38 6.05 -13.21
C LYS A 178 5.66 5.87 -11.88
N VAL A 179 5.35 4.63 -11.49
CA VAL A 179 4.75 4.33 -10.18
C VAL A 179 5.68 4.72 -9.04
N ILE A 180 6.96 4.33 -9.08
CA ILE A 180 7.93 4.73 -8.06
C ILE A 180 8.00 6.25 -7.94
N LYS A 181 8.09 6.97 -9.07
CA LYS A 181 8.08 8.45 -9.07
C LYS A 181 6.79 9.02 -8.53
N PHE A 182 5.65 8.42 -8.85
CA PHE A 182 4.34 8.85 -8.35
C PHE A 182 4.26 8.69 -6.83
N LEU A 183 4.62 7.50 -6.31
CA LEU A 183 4.64 7.21 -4.88
C LEU A 183 5.65 8.07 -4.09
N HIS A 184 6.80 8.39 -4.71
CA HIS A 184 7.84 9.24 -4.12
C HIS A 184 7.59 10.75 -4.30
N ARG A 185 6.56 11.17 -5.05
CA ARG A 185 6.29 12.60 -5.25
C ARG A 185 5.83 13.25 -3.95
N PHE A 186 6.27 14.48 -3.74
CA PHE A 186 5.82 15.33 -2.64
C PHE A 186 4.30 15.51 -2.61
N THR A 187 3.60 15.35 -3.73
CA THR A 187 2.14 15.36 -3.80
C THR A 187 1.50 14.16 -3.08
N MET A 188 2.12 12.98 -3.12
CA MET A 188 1.68 11.85 -2.29
C MET A 188 1.93 12.15 -0.82
N TYR A 189 3.08 12.73 -0.48
CA TYR A 189 3.34 13.18 0.90
C TYR A 189 2.34 14.24 1.38
N ARG A 190 1.98 15.22 0.54
CA ARG A 190 0.95 16.21 0.85
C ARG A 190 -0.44 15.60 0.95
N LEU A 191 -0.77 14.62 0.11
CA LEU A 191 -2.00 13.85 0.23
C LEU A 191 -2.01 13.08 1.55
N TYR A 192 -0.89 12.48 1.95
CA TYR A 192 -0.73 11.83 3.25
C TYR A 192 -0.97 12.80 4.39
N GLN A 193 -0.30 13.97 4.37
CA GLN A 193 -0.48 15.00 5.39
C GLN A 193 -1.92 15.49 5.44
N LYS A 194 -2.54 15.78 4.28
CA LYS A 194 -3.92 16.25 4.21
C LYS A 194 -4.89 15.20 4.76
N LEU A 195 -4.77 13.94 4.33
CA LEU A 195 -5.60 12.85 4.82
C LEU A 195 -5.35 12.58 6.31
N PHE A 196 -4.12 12.67 6.79
CA PHE A 196 -3.81 12.49 8.22
C PHE A 196 -4.34 13.64 9.07
N LEU A 197 -4.29 14.87 8.57
CA LEU A 197 -4.93 16.04 9.18
C LEU A 197 -6.45 15.92 9.18
N GLU A 198 -7.04 15.38 8.12
CA GLU A 198 -8.48 15.07 8.06
C GLU A 198 -8.87 13.89 8.96
N MET A 199 -8.00 12.88 9.08
CA MET A 199 -8.18 11.73 9.97
C MET A 199 -8.05 12.11 11.45
N ILE A 200 -7.16 13.04 11.80
CA ILE A 200 -6.87 13.42 13.20
C ILE A 200 -7.51 14.77 13.58
N GLY A 201 -8.38 15.30 12.72
CA GLY A 201 -8.89 16.68 12.76
C GLY A 201 -9.28 17.20 14.16
N ASN A 202 -8.71 18.36 14.50
CA ASN A 202 -8.94 19.24 15.66
C ASN A 202 -8.19 18.97 16.99
N GLN A 203 -7.44 17.88 17.17
CA GLN A 203 -6.62 17.69 18.39
C GLN A 203 -5.20 18.26 18.28
N VAL A 204 -4.72 18.60 17.07
CA VAL A 204 -3.37 19.16 16.86
C VAL A 204 -3.48 20.63 16.47
N LYS A 205 -3.39 21.52 17.46
CA LYS A 205 -2.99 22.92 17.23
C LYS A 205 -1.61 22.93 16.57
N SER A 206 -1.59 23.19 15.26
CA SER A 206 -0.45 23.69 14.48
C SER A 206 0.95 23.28 14.97
N VAL A 207 1.41 22.08 14.63
CA VAL A 207 2.87 21.88 14.58
C VAL A 207 3.34 22.53 13.28
N LYS A 208 3.84 23.76 13.40
CA LYS A 208 4.53 24.47 12.32
C LYS A 208 5.67 23.58 11.82
N VAL A 209 5.50 22.97 10.66
CA VAL A 209 6.59 22.33 9.94
C VAL A 209 7.53 23.44 9.48
N ARG A 210 8.65 23.64 10.18
CA ARG A 210 9.82 24.30 9.60
C ARG A 210 10.48 23.30 8.66
N CYS A 211 10.41 23.57 7.36
CA CYS A 211 11.29 22.92 6.40
C CYS A 211 12.73 23.33 6.71
N VAL A 212 13.64 22.36 6.81
CA VAL A 212 15.09 22.55 6.68
C VAL A 212 15.50 22.03 5.32
#